data_AF-A0AAN4PFF0-F1
#
_entry.id   AF-A0AAN4PFF0-F1
#
_cell.length_a   1.000
_cell.length_b   1.000
_cell.length_c   1.000
_cell.angle_alpha   90.00
_cell.angle_beta   90.00
_cell.angle_gamma   90.00
#
_symmetry.space_group_name_H-M   'P 1'
#
loop_
_entity.id
_entity.type
_entity.pdbx_description
1 polymer ?
#
loop_
_entity_poly.entity_id
_entity_poly.type
_entity_poly.pdbx_seq_one_letter_code
_entity_poly.pdbx_strand_id
1 'polypeptide(L)'
;MAYDCYCAICGVGFCGMLIETPSETAAERRRRWIEKRSQALQAGQSIDQVPQEGEEPVRSYDPKIVGWENVAWLYKAYCLGFNPQAASGKGKAFVSGPGYYADVGEIAIKSGTDAVPGQDRNVYTCYGSGTDDTPGPVIPFHGCCFEILTRVLTGSTDSSAIDMKVLYNVMTELSNESSSALRLNYGDDIRRAQGRYWECIPGAEASSNDQATSGLDDFLKKDMTTDSKFKQSFAQFDLKGRSPTSPFGKLPLELVYQICSYLPGDSLKALTQASLSIQIVTQDNWFWKRFIQWDMPWFWEFYTSQNPKDLPADVNYKRLYMWLDKMTAARYGMDDLALIGVANRRRIWGVCEELASQYHKAVAVA
;
A
#
# COMPACT_ATOMS: atom_id res chain seq x y z
N MET A 1 -15.26 25.99 -3.39
CA MET A 1 -13.84 25.88 -3.81
C MET A 1 -13.65 24.46 -4.27
N ALA A 2 -13.06 24.24 -5.44
CA ALA A 2 -12.83 22.88 -5.95
C ALA A 2 -11.51 22.33 -5.42
N TYR A 3 -11.55 21.07 -4.99
CA TYR A 3 -10.40 20.29 -4.55
C TYR A 3 -9.99 19.34 -5.68
N ASP A 4 -8.71 18.98 -5.74
CA ASP A 4 -8.30 17.80 -6.52
C ASP A 4 -9.03 16.55 -6.01
N CYS A 5 -9.24 15.57 -6.88
CA CYS A 5 -9.68 14.24 -6.47
C CYS A 5 -8.49 13.31 -6.28
N TYR A 6 -8.57 12.45 -5.27
CA TYR A 6 -7.54 11.48 -4.92
C TYR A 6 -8.02 10.08 -5.19
N CYS A 7 -7.09 9.15 -5.44
CA CYS A 7 -7.42 7.74 -5.61
C CYS A 7 -8.10 7.19 -4.35
N ALA A 8 -9.28 6.59 -4.52
CA ALA A 8 -10.08 6.03 -3.44
C ALA A 8 -9.35 4.93 -2.66
N ILE A 9 -8.36 4.29 -3.28
CA ILE A 9 -7.67 3.13 -2.73
C ILE A 9 -6.33 3.51 -2.10
N CYS A 10 -5.50 4.31 -2.76
CA CYS A 10 -4.18 4.67 -2.24
C CYS A 10 -4.10 6.09 -1.64
N GLY A 11 -5.10 6.93 -1.87
CA GLY A 11 -5.16 8.32 -1.41
C GLY A 11 -4.25 9.30 -2.16
N VAL A 12 -3.48 8.82 -3.14
CA VAL A 12 -2.54 9.66 -3.91
C VAL A 12 -3.27 10.37 -5.06
N GLY A 13 -2.82 11.57 -5.41
CA GLY A 13 -3.35 12.36 -6.53
C GLY A 13 -3.05 11.75 -7.91
N PHE A 14 -3.77 12.25 -8.92
CA PHE A 14 -3.61 11.88 -10.33
C PHE A 14 -2.74 12.86 -11.13
N CYS A 15 -2.22 13.89 -10.47
CA CYS A 15 -1.39 14.94 -11.04
C CYS A 15 -0.53 15.59 -9.96
N GLY A 16 0.27 16.60 -10.34
CA GLY A 16 1.01 17.41 -9.38
C GLY A 16 2.27 16.75 -8.80
N MET A 17 2.75 15.66 -9.40
CA MET A 17 4.01 15.01 -9.01
C MET A 17 5.20 15.85 -9.51
N LEU A 18 5.63 16.82 -8.69
CA LEU A 18 6.76 17.69 -8.97
C LEU A 18 8.06 16.98 -8.62
N ILE A 19 8.90 16.68 -9.61
CA ILE A 19 10.24 16.13 -9.42
C ILE A 19 11.25 17.26 -9.61
N GLU A 20 12.14 17.45 -8.63
CA GLU A 20 13.14 18.52 -8.70
C GLU A 20 14.22 18.22 -9.73
N THR A 21 14.80 19.26 -10.32
CA THR A 21 16.01 19.10 -11.14
C THR A 21 17.20 18.72 -10.25
N PRO A 22 18.03 17.72 -10.63
CA PRO A 22 19.20 17.33 -9.84
C PRO A 22 20.14 18.51 -9.57
N SER A 23 20.38 18.80 -8.29
CA SER A 23 21.33 19.81 -7.82
C SER A 23 21.88 19.43 -6.44
N GLU A 24 23.16 19.67 -6.19
CA GLU A 24 23.78 19.40 -4.89
C GLU A 24 23.19 20.27 -3.79
N THR A 25 22.92 21.55 -4.08
CA THR A 25 22.31 22.48 -3.11
C THR A 25 20.89 22.06 -2.74
N ALA A 26 20.12 21.60 -3.73
CA ALA A 26 18.77 21.08 -3.52
C ALA A 26 18.78 19.78 -2.70
N ALA A 27 19.70 18.87 -3.00
CA ALA A 27 19.85 17.61 -2.28
C ALA A 27 20.24 17.82 -0.81
N GLU A 28 21.15 18.75 -0.53
CA GLU A 28 21.56 19.07 0.85
C GLU A 28 20.42 19.74 1.64
N ARG A 29 19.70 20.69 1.03
CA ARG A 29 18.50 21.30 1.64
C ARG A 29 17.45 20.24 2.01
N ARG A 30 17.18 19.31 1.09
CA ARG A 30 16.23 18.21 1.32
C ARG A 30 16.68 17.30 2.45
N ARG A 31 17.96 16.91 2.48
CA ARG A 31 18.52 16.08 3.55
C ARG A 31 18.31 16.71 4.92
N ARG A 32 18.62 18.00 5.07
CA ARG A 32 18.40 18.74 6.33
C ARG A 32 16.93 18.77 6.72
N TRP A 33 16.05 19.01 5.76
CA TRP A 33 14.61 19.03 6.01
C TRP A 33 14.09 17.66 6.45
N ILE A 34 14.51 16.57 5.80
CA ILE A 34 14.17 15.19 6.17
C ILE A 34 14.71 14.85 7.56
N GLU A 35 15.96 15.20 7.85
CA GLU A 35 16.57 14.94 9.16
C GLU A 35 15.83 15.67 10.28
N LYS A 36 15.57 16.97 10.11
CA LYS A 36 14.85 17.80 11.08
C LYS A 36 13.45 17.25 11.36
N ARG A 37 12.75 16.85 10.31
CA ARG A 37 11.41 16.27 10.45
C ARG A 37 11.43 14.87 11.07
N SER A 38 12.40 14.05 10.72
CA SER A 38 12.59 12.72 11.31
C SER A 38 12.82 12.83 12.83
N GLN A 39 13.65 13.79 13.26
CA GLN A 39 13.88 14.07 14.69
C GLN A 39 12.59 14.54 15.39
N ALA A 40 11.81 15.43 14.77
CA ALA A 40 10.54 15.88 15.33
C ALA A 40 9.52 14.74 15.50
N LEU A 41 9.40 13.87 14.49
CA LEU A 41 8.54 12.68 14.55
C LEU A 41 8.97 11.72 15.66
N GLN A 42 10.28 11.49 15.84
CA GLN A 42 10.81 10.67 16.94
C GLN A 42 10.56 11.28 18.32
N ALA A 43 10.52 12.62 18.41
CA ALA A 43 10.18 13.34 19.64
C ALA A 43 8.67 13.44 19.91
N GLY A 44 7.82 12.89 19.03
CA GLY A 44 6.35 12.99 19.14
C GLY A 44 5.81 14.41 18.92
N GLN A 45 6.59 15.28 18.29
CA GLN A 45 6.21 16.67 18.01
C GLN A 45 5.42 16.75 16.71
N SER A 46 4.46 17.69 16.63
CA SER A 46 3.80 18.00 15.36
C SER A 46 4.78 18.73 14.45
N ILE A 47 4.82 18.35 13.18
CA ILE A 47 5.64 19.00 12.14
C ILE A 47 5.26 20.47 11.96
N ASP A 48 4.00 20.82 12.22
CA ASP A 48 3.51 22.21 12.13
C ASP A 48 4.15 23.11 13.21
N GLN A 49 4.81 22.50 14.20
CA GLN A 49 5.55 23.18 15.28
C GLN A 49 7.06 23.24 15.02
N VAL A 50 7.56 22.65 13.94
CA VAL A 50 8.99 22.69 13.57
C VAL A 50 9.29 24.05 12.92
N PRO A 51 10.15 24.90 13.50
CA PRO A 51 10.37 26.26 13.00
C PRO A 51 10.88 26.26 11.55
N GLN A 52 10.20 26.98 10.66
CA GLN A 52 10.59 27.19 9.26
C GLN A 52 11.51 28.43 9.12
N GLU A 53 12.48 28.61 10.00
CA GLU A 53 13.33 29.81 9.98
C GLU A 53 14.19 29.86 8.70
N GLY A 54 13.84 30.77 7.79
CA GLY A 54 14.69 31.22 6.68
C GLY A 54 14.91 30.27 5.50
N GLU A 55 14.36 29.06 5.53
CA GLU A 55 14.53 28.06 4.45
C GLU A 55 13.27 28.00 3.56
N GLU A 56 13.44 28.13 2.23
CA GLU A 56 12.35 27.91 1.28
C GLU A 56 11.84 26.46 1.38
N PRO A 57 10.51 26.24 1.51
CA PRO A 57 9.95 24.91 1.64
C PRO A 57 10.21 24.08 0.39
N VAL A 58 10.72 22.86 0.59
CA VAL A 58 10.91 21.89 -0.48
C VAL A 58 9.54 21.26 -0.79
N ARG A 59 9.01 21.50 -2.00
CA ARG A 59 7.67 21.04 -2.45
C ARG A 59 7.74 20.12 -3.67
N SER A 60 8.81 19.35 -3.77
CA SER A 60 9.12 18.45 -4.88
C SER A 60 9.68 17.15 -4.33
N TYR A 61 9.64 16.07 -5.10
CA TYR A 61 10.29 14.80 -4.78
C TYR A 61 11.76 14.77 -5.21
N ASP A 62 12.53 13.90 -4.56
CA ASP A 62 13.94 13.67 -4.88
C ASP A 62 14.07 12.93 -6.23
N PRO A 63 14.74 13.51 -7.24
CA PRO A 63 14.98 12.84 -8.53
C PRO A 63 15.84 11.58 -8.44
N LYS A 64 16.52 11.32 -7.30
CA LYS A 64 17.25 10.06 -7.06
C LYS A 64 16.34 8.91 -6.63
N ILE A 65 15.17 9.23 -6.09
CA ILE A 65 14.21 8.26 -5.57
C ILE A 65 13.02 8.10 -6.52
N VAL A 66 12.63 9.18 -7.19
CA VAL A 66 11.44 9.24 -8.03
C VAL A 66 11.83 9.76 -9.41
N GLY A 67 11.80 8.86 -10.40
CA GLY A 67 11.83 9.18 -11.81
C GLY A 67 10.43 9.22 -12.43
N TRP A 68 10.34 9.60 -13.70
CA TRP A 68 9.06 9.63 -14.43
C TRP A 68 8.46 8.23 -14.54
N GLU A 69 9.30 7.22 -14.77
CA GLU A 69 8.96 5.80 -14.78
C GLU A 69 8.28 5.35 -13.47
N ASN A 70 8.63 5.94 -12.33
CA ASN A 70 8.09 5.57 -11.02
C ASN A 70 6.73 6.21 -10.75
N VAL A 71 6.39 7.33 -11.41
CA VAL A 71 5.15 8.08 -11.16
C VAL A 71 4.17 8.07 -12.34
N ALA A 72 4.56 7.61 -13.52
CA ALA A 72 3.71 7.61 -14.70
C ALA A 72 2.38 6.89 -14.48
N TRP A 73 2.37 5.84 -13.63
CA TRP A 73 1.15 5.11 -13.26
C TRP A 73 0.11 5.99 -12.56
N LEU A 74 0.54 7.04 -11.84
CA LEU A 74 -0.35 7.95 -11.11
C LEU A 74 -1.24 8.78 -12.04
N TYR A 75 -0.79 9.04 -13.27
CA TYR A 75 -1.51 9.86 -14.24
C TYR A 75 -2.60 9.09 -14.99
N LYS A 76 -2.63 7.76 -14.85
CA LYS A 76 -3.62 6.90 -15.48
C LYS A 76 -4.75 6.63 -14.48
N ALA A 77 -5.91 7.20 -14.76
CA ALA A 77 -7.07 7.11 -13.89
C ALA A 77 -8.14 6.17 -14.44
N TYR A 78 -8.86 5.52 -13.55
CA TYR A 78 -10.05 4.72 -13.81
C TYR A 78 -11.13 5.15 -12.80
N CYS A 79 -12.38 4.82 -13.05
CA CYS A 79 -13.43 5.09 -12.08
C CYS A 79 -14.46 3.95 -12.00
N LEU A 80 -15.02 3.79 -10.80
CA LEU A 80 -16.18 2.94 -10.52
C LEU A 80 -17.41 3.85 -10.47
N GLY A 81 -18.35 3.63 -11.37
CA GLY A 81 -19.58 4.42 -11.47
C GLY A 81 -20.83 3.57 -11.34
N PHE A 82 -21.97 4.24 -11.17
CA PHE A 82 -23.28 3.60 -11.18
C PHE A 82 -24.23 4.30 -12.16
N ASN A 83 -24.69 3.58 -13.18
CA ASN A 83 -25.71 4.02 -14.13
C ASN A 83 -27.09 3.42 -13.76
N PRO A 84 -28.02 4.20 -13.18
CA PRO A 84 -29.34 3.72 -12.81
C PRO A 84 -30.23 3.39 -14.02
N GLN A 85 -29.94 3.97 -15.19
CA GLN A 85 -30.71 3.84 -16.43
C GLN A 85 -30.31 2.61 -17.26
N ALA A 86 -29.24 1.91 -16.90
CA ALA A 86 -28.81 0.70 -17.58
C ALA A 86 -29.85 -0.43 -17.40
N ALA A 87 -30.19 -1.11 -18.50
CA ALA A 87 -31.07 -2.27 -18.50
C ALA A 87 -30.53 -3.35 -17.52
N SER A 88 -31.43 -3.95 -16.74
CA SER A 88 -31.20 -4.70 -15.51
C SER A 88 -29.98 -5.65 -15.47
N GLY A 89 -29.35 -5.73 -14.29
CA GLY A 89 -28.46 -6.83 -13.88
C GLY A 89 -26.99 -6.45 -13.81
N LYS A 90 -26.29 -6.47 -14.95
CA LYS A 90 -24.81 -6.38 -15.02
C LYS A 90 -24.25 -5.04 -15.52
N GLY A 91 -25.10 -4.07 -15.87
CA GLY A 91 -24.68 -2.77 -16.40
C GLY A 91 -24.87 -1.59 -15.45
N LYS A 92 -25.40 -1.82 -14.24
CA LYS A 92 -25.72 -0.73 -13.31
C LYS A 92 -24.50 -0.19 -12.58
N ALA A 93 -23.61 -1.03 -12.06
CA ALA A 93 -22.28 -0.61 -11.63
C ALA A 93 -21.27 -0.94 -12.74
N PHE A 94 -20.33 -0.05 -13.02
CA PHE A 94 -19.34 -0.24 -14.08
C PHE A 94 -17.96 0.26 -13.65
N VAL A 95 -16.92 -0.39 -14.17
CA VAL A 95 -15.54 0.12 -14.14
C VAL A 95 -15.24 0.72 -15.51
N SER A 96 -14.74 1.96 -15.53
CA SER A 96 -14.40 2.65 -16.77
C SER A 96 -13.20 2.03 -17.49
N GLY A 97 -13.02 2.39 -18.76
CA GLY A 97 -11.72 2.29 -19.43
C GLY A 97 -10.70 3.29 -18.84
N PRO A 98 -9.45 3.27 -19.34
CA PRO A 98 -8.42 4.19 -18.88
C PRO A 98 -8.73 5.64 -19.30
N GLY A 99 -8.48 6.56 -18.39
CA GLY A 99 -8.58 8.00 -18.57
C GLY A 99 -7.46 8.75 -17.86
N TYR A 100 -7.70 10.05 -17.66
CA TYR A 100 -6.77 10.95 -17.01
C TYR A 100 -7.53 12.04 -16.24
N TYR A 101 -6.87 12.67 -15.27
CA TYR A 101 -7.44 13.76 -14.50
C TYR A 101 -7.56 15.04 -15.34
N ALA A 102 -8.75 15.64 -15.36
CA ALA A 102 -9.11 16.77 -16.23
C ALA A 102 -9.13 18.14 -15.51
N ASP A 103 -8.76 18.18 -14.23
CA ASP A 103 -8.87 19.31 -13.27
C ASP A 103 -10.19 19.33 -12.49
N VAL A 104 -10.23 20.09 -11.39
CA VAL A 104 -11.45 20.39 -10.59
C VAL A 104 -12.19 19.14 -10.08
N GLY A 105 -11.46 18.07 -9.76
CA GLY A 105 -12.06 16.82 -9.28
C GLY A 105 -12.72 15.97 -10.39
N GLU A 106 -12.41 16.25 -11.66
CA GLU A 106 -12.98 15.54 -12.80
C GLU A 106 -12.00 14.56 -13.45
N ILE A 107 -12.53 13.47 -14.00
CA ILE A 107 -11.76 12.52 -14.81
C ILE A 107 -12.38 12.42 -16.18
N ALA A 108 -11.54 12.53 -17.21
CA ALA A 108 -11.91 12.32 -18.59
C ALA A 108 -11.55 10.89 -19.02
N ILE A 109 -12.57 10.12 -19.41
CA ILE A 109 -12.44 8.78 -19.96
C ILE A 109 -12.54 8.84 -21.48
N LYS A 110 -11.63 8.16 -22.19
CA LYS A 110 -11.73 8.04 -23.65
C LYS A 110 -12.96 7.22 -24.02
N SER A 111 -13.84 7.77 -24.85
CA SER A 111 -14.92 7.00 -25.46
C SER A 111 -14.35 5.96 -26.43
N GLY A 112 -15.07 4.85 -26.64
CA GLY A 112 -14.63 3.76 -27.52
C GLY A 112 -14.39 4.18 -28.97
N THR A 113 -13.90 3.26 -29.80
CA THR A 113 -13.45 3.47 -31.19
C THR A 113 -14.49 4.06 -32.17
N ASP A 114 -15.74 4.23 -31.75
CA ASP A 114 -16.85 4.72 -32.59
C ASP A 114 -17.24 6.19 -32.33
N ALA A 115 -16.38 6.95 -31.63
CA ALA A 115 -16.69 8.33 -31.28
C ALA A 115 -16.40 9.33 -32.42
N VAL A 116 -17.29 10.33 -32.56
CA VAL A 116 -17.28 11.35 -33.61
C VAL A 116 -16.23 12.42 -33.29
N PRO A 117 -15.36 12.82 -34.23
CA PRO A 117 -14.28 13.78 -33.97
C PRO A 117 -14.81 15.06 -33.33
N GLY A 118 -14.44 15.30 -32.06
CA GLY A 118 -14.83 16.49 -31.28
C GLY A 118 -15.75 16.23 -30.08
N GLN A 119 -16.25 14.99 -29.88
CA GLN A 119 -17.07 14.58 -28.72
C GLN A 119 -16.56 13.28 -28.06
N ASP A 120 -15.24 13.04 -28.12
CA ASP A 120 -14.64 11.72 -27.85
C ASP A 120 -14.35 11.39 -26.36
N ARG A 121 -14.89 12.16 -25.41
CA ARG A 121 -14.57 11.98 -23.98
C ARG A 121 -15.77 12.17 -23.08
N ASN A 122 -16.02 11.18 -22.22
CA ASN A 122 -16.94 11.31 -21.11
C ASN A 122 -16.18 11.86 -19.90
N VAL A 123 -16.62 13.01 -19.40
CA VAL A 123 -16.06 13.64 -18.20
C VAL A 123 -16.98 13.34 -17.03
N TYR A 124 -16.39 12.85 -15.94
CA TYR A 124 -17.13 12.48 -14.73
C TYR A 124 -16.61 13.26 -13.53
N THR A 125 -17.54 13.80 -12.74
CA THR A 125 -17.24 14.41 -11.43
C THR A 125 -17.00 13.31 -10.39
N CYS A 126 -15.82 13.31 -9.78
CA CYS A 126 -15.47 12.32 -8.76
C CYS A 126 -16.10 12.68 -7.42
N TYR A 127 -16.59 11.69 -6.68
CA TYR A 127 -17.17 11.80 -5.32
C TYR A 127 -18.36 12.78 -5.15
N GLY A 128 -18.67 13.61 -6.14
CA GLY A 128 -19.77 14.58 -6.15
C GLY A 128 -21.03 14.03 -6.84
N SER A 129 -22.11 14.82 -6.86
CA SER A 129 -23.44 14.36 -7.28
C SER A 129 -23.59 13.95 -8.76
N GLY A 130 -22.54 14.02 -9.57
CA GLY A 130 -22.56 13.82 -11.02
C GLY A 130 -23.15 15.03 -11.77
N THR A 131 -23.40 14.85 -13.07
CA THR A 131 -24.01 15.86 -13.95
C THR A 131 -25.30 15.33 -14.58
N ASP A 132 -26.06 16.20 -15.26
CA ASP A 132 -27.26 15.79 -16.01
C ASP A 132 -26.93 14.75 -17.09
N ASP A 133 -25.73 14.82 -17.68
CA ASP A 133 -25.23 13.88 -18.69
C ASP A 133 -24.64 12.59 -18.09
N THR A 134 -24.15 12.64 -16.83
CA THR A 134 -23.57 11.50 -16.11
C THR A 134 -24.11 11.41 -14.69
N PRO A 135 -25.23 10.68 -14.47
CA PRO A 135 -25.90 10.68 -13.18
C PRO A 135 -25.09 9.91 -12.12
N GLY A 136 -24.71 10.62 -11.05
CA GLY A 136 -24.12 10.06 -9.83
C GLY A 136 -22.60 10.22 -9.70
N PRO A 137 -22.05 10.14 -8.47
CA PRO A 137 -20.62 10.17 -8.24
C PRO A 137 -19.93 9.01 -8.94
N VAL A 138 -18.74 9.27 -9.47
CA VAL A 138 -17.78 8.20 -9.76
C VAL A 138 -16.71 8.16 -8.69
N ILE A 139 -16.21 6.96 -8.41
CA ILE A 139 -15.14 6.74 -7.43
C ILE A 139 -13.84 6.50 -8.19
N PRO A 140 -12.87 7.43 -8.15
CA PRO A 140 -11.66 7.36 -8.93
C PRO A 140 -10.61 6.45 -8.30
N PHE A 141 -9.83 5.74 -9.12
CA PHE A 141 -8.72 4.92 -8.66
C PHE A 141 -7.64 4.71 -9.73
N HIS A 142 -6.45 4.30 -9.31
CA HIS A 142 -5.41 3.80 -10.21
C HIS A 142 -5.59 2.30 -10.47
N GLY A 143 -5.30 1.84 -11.69
CA GLY A 143 -5.54 0.45 -12.09
C GLY A 143 -4.80 -0.58 -11.22
N CYS A 144 -3.53 -0.33 -10.90
CA CYS A 144 -2.73 -1.17 -10.01
C CYS A 144 -3.28 -1.20 -8.56
N CYS A 145 -3.84 -0.10 -8.06
CA CYS A 145 -4.49 -0.09 -6.75
C CYS A 145 -5.75 -0.95 -6.74
N PHE A 146 -6.52 -0.96 -7.83
CA PHE A 146 -7.70 -1.82 -7.96
C PHE A 146 -7.32 -3.31 -8.03
N GLU A 147 -6.19 -3.66 -8.64
CA GLU A 147 -5.66 -5.02 -8.57
C GLU A 147 -5.33 -5.44 -7.13
N ILE A 148 -4.68 -4.56 -6.35
CA ILE A 148 -4.40 -4.83 -4.92
C ILE A 148 -5.71 -5.03 -4.16
N LEU A 149 -6.70 -4.16 -4.35
CA LEU A 149 -8.02 -4.32 -3.73
C LEU A 149 -8.68 -5.64 -4.14
N THR A 150 -8.59 -6.02 -5.41
CA THR A 150 -9.13 -7.28 -5.92
C THR A 150 -8.50 -8.47 -5.20
N ARG A 151 -7.17 -8.46 -5.02
CA ARG A 151 -6.45 -9.49 -4.26
C ARG A 151 -6.88 -9.57 -2.80
N VAL A 152 -7.13 -8.43 -2.15
CA VAL A 152 -7.62 -8.41 -0.76
C VAL A 152 -9.05 -8.96 -0.66
N LEU A 153 -9.93 -8.62 -1.61
CA LEU A 153 -11.33 -9.03 -1.57
C LEU A 153 -11.54 -10.48 -2.01
N THR A 154 -10.77 -10.99 -2.97
CA THR A 154 -11.03 -12.29 -3.60
C THR A 154 -9.91 -13.31 -3.43
N GLY A 155 -8.74 -12.89 -2.93
CA GLY A 155 -7.53 -13.72 -2.92
C GLY A 155 -6.90 -13.94 -4.30
N SER A 156 -7.39 -13.27 -5.35
CA SER A 156 -6.94 -13.45 -6.74
C SER A 156 -6.87 -12.10 -7.49
N THR A 157 -6.46 -12.12 -8.75
CA THR A 157 -6.54 -10.95 -9.65
C THR A 157 -7.86 -10.87 -10.41
N ASP A 158 -8.78 -11.83 -10.21
CA ASP A 158 -10.06 -11.85 -10.87
C ASP A 158 -11.07 -10.94 -10.13
N SER A 159 -11.50 -9.89 -10.82
CA SER A 159 -12.49 -8.93 -10.32
C SER A 159 -13.93 -9.39 -10.55
N SER A 160 -14.15 -10.49 -11.28
CA SER A 160 -15.50 -11.00 -11.58
C SER A 160 -16.27 -11.46 -10.34
N ALA A 161 -15.55 -11.83 -9.28
CA ALA A 161 -16.10 -12.25 -7.99
C ALA A 161 -16.51 -11.07 -7.08
N ILE A 162 -16.21 -9.83 -7.46
CA ILE A 162 -16.55 -8.63 -6.67
C ILE A 162 -17.96 -8.17 -7.03
N ASP A 163 -18.81 -7.99 -6.03
CA ASP A 163 -20.07 -7.27 -6.20
C ASP A 163 -19.79 -5.77 -6.34
N MET A 164 -19.70 -5.32 -7.59
CA MET A 164 -19.41 -3.93 -7.93
C MET A 164 -20.44 -2.94 -7.40
N LYS A 165 -21.69 -3.37 -7.20
CA LYS A 165 -22.74 -2.50 -6.65
C LYS A 165 -22.52 -2.29 -5.16
N VAL A 166 -22.24 -3.36 -4.42
CA VAL A 166 -21.91 -3.25 -2.99
C VAL A 166 -20.63 -2.43 -2.81
N LEU A 167 -19.60 -2.68 -3.62
CA LEU A 167 -18.36 -1.91 -3.57
C LEU A 167 -18.60 -0.41 -3.82
N TYR A 168 -19.37 -0.08 -4.86
CA TYR A 168 -19.73 1.30 -5.18
C TYR A 168 -20.45 2.00 -4.02
N ASN A 169 -21.45 1.34 -3.42
CA ASN A 169 -22.19 1.89 -2.30
C ASN A 169 -21.29 2.15 -1.09
N VAL A 170 -20.48 1.17 -0.71
CA VAL A 170 -19.53 1.28 0.42
C VAL A 170 -18.55 2.42 0.18
N MET A 171 -17.94 2.50 -1.01
CA MET A 171 -17.02 3.60 -1.33
C MET A 171 -17.74 4.95 -1.33
N THR A 172 -18.96 5.04 -1.86
CA THR A 172 -19.74 6.29 -1.87
C THR A 172 -20.04 6.76 -0.45
N GLU A 173 -20.49 5.88 0.44
CA GLU A 173 -20.77 6.18 1.85
C GLU A 173 -19.51 6.65 2.62
N LEU A 174 -18.34 6.14 2.23
CA LEU A 174 -17.06 6.52 2.80
C LEU A 174 -16.50 7.84 2.26
N SER A 175 -17.11 8.49 1.28
CA SER A 175 -16.60 9.76 0.73
C SER A 175 -16.46 10.83 1.82
N ASN A 176 -15.35 11.56 1.85
CA ASN A 176 -15.09 12.61 2.83
C ASN A 176 -15.95 13.86 2.58
N GLU A 177 -15.95 14.79 3.55
CA GLU A 177 -16.76 16.02 3.50
C GLU A 177 -16.37 16.95 2.34
N SER A 178 -15.12 16.89 1.89
CA SER A 178 -14.61 17.66 0.76
C SER A 178 -14.86 17.01 -0.60
N SER A 179 -15.52 15.85 -0.64
CA SER A 179 -15.75 15.06 -1.88
C SER A 179 -14.48 14.89 -2.71
N SER A 180 -13.37 14.52 -2.06
CA SER A 180 -12.05 14.41 -2.70
C SER A 180 -11.35 13.07 -2.45
N ALA A 181 -11.71 12.34 -1.40
CA ALA A 181 -11.16 11.03 -1.05
C ALA A 181 -12.14 10.23 -0.19
N LEU A 182 -11.83 8.96 0.11
CA LEU A 182 -12.55 8.20 1.12
C LEU A 182 -12.03 8.52 2.53
N ARG A 183 -12.86 8.32 3.55
CA ARG A 183 -12.52 8.41 4.97
C ARG A 183 -11.82 7.12 5.43
N LEU A 184 -10.69 6.81 4.79
CA LEU A 184 -9.81 5.67 5.12
C LEU A 184 -8.47 6.16 5.69
N ASN A 185 -7.76 5.28 6.40
CA ASN A 185 -6.44 5.61 6.92
C ASN A 185 -5.34 5.46 5.86
N TYR A 186 -5.20 6.46 4.98
CA TYR A 186 -4.14 6.46 3.95
C TYR A 186 -2.71 6.67 4.49
N GLY A 187 -2.57 7.02 5.77
CA GLY A 187 -1.34 7.47 6.41
C GLY A 187 -1.23 8.99 6.51
N ASP A 188 -0.52 9.47 7.53
CA ASP A 188 -0.44 10.89 7.87
C ASP A 188 0.19 11.75 6.76
N ASP A 189 1.20 11.21 6.07
CA ASP A 189 1.83 11.88 4.93
C ASP A 189 0.85 12.08 3.77
N ILE A 190 0.07 11.06 3.45
CA ILE A 190 -0.92 11.15 2.38
C ILE A 190 -2.01 12.15 2.73
N ARG A 191 -2.53 12.07 3.96
CA ARG A 191 -3.55 13.01 4.44
C ARG A 191 -3.04 14.46 4.42
N ARG A 192 -1.75 14.69 4.70
CA ARG A 192 -1.12 16.01 4.62
C ARG A 192 -0.94 16.48 3.19
N ALA A 193 -0.64 15.57 2.26
CA ALA A 193 -0.49 15.87 0.84
C ALA A 193 -1.83 16.18 0.15
N GLN A 194 -2.94 15.71 0.74
CA GLN A 194 -4.29 16.02 0.31
C GLN A 194 -4.69 17.44 0.73
N GLY A 195 -5.08 18.26 -0.24
CA GLY A 195 -5.47 19.65 -0.05
C GLY A 195 -6.22 20.17 -1.27
N ARG A 196 -6.13 21.47 -1.55
CA ARG A 196 -6.70 22.01 -2.80
C ARG A 196 -6.02 21.41 -4.04
N TYR A 197 -4.71 21.19 -3.91
CA TYR A 197 -3.87 20.53 -4.90
C TYR A 197 -3.04 19.46 -4.20
N TRP A 198 -2.58 18.44 -4.93
CA TRP A 198 -1.58 17.51 -4.40
C TRP A 198 -0.28 18.23 -4.00
N GLU A 199 0.17 18.05 -2.76
CA GLU A 199 1.46 18.56 -2.28
C GLU A 199 2.52 17.44 -2.25
N CYS A 200 3.64 17.65 -2.95
CA CYS A 200 4.78 16.74 -2.87
C CYS A 200 5.52 16.96 -1.55
N ILE A 201 5.35 16.02 -0.63
CA ILE A 201 6.04 15.99 0.66
C ILE A 201 7.40 15.29 0.50
N PRO A 202 8.53 15.98 0.69
CA PRO A 202 9.84 15.32 0.69
C PRO A 202 9.89 14.21 1.75
N GLY A 203 10.73 13.20 1.58
CA GLY A 203 10.80 12.05 2.50
C GLY A 203 9.58 11.10 2.46
N ALA A 204 8.47 11.48 1.80
CA ALA A 204 7.29 10.62 1.64
C ALA A 204 7.20 10.01 0.22
N GLU A 205 8.30 10.01 -0.54
CA GLU A 205 8.40 9.54 -1.93
C GLU A 205 7.95 8.09 -2.11
N ALA A 206 8.05 7.28 -1.05
CA ALA A 206 7.59 5.89 -1.09
C ALA A 206 6.12 5.78 -1.52
N SER A 207 5.28 6.74 -1.16
CA SER A 207 3.86 6.72 -1.52
C SER A 207 3.57 6.89 -3.01
N SER A 208 4.47 7.53 -3.75
CA SER A 208 4.31 7.85 -5.16
C SER A 208 5.03 6.85 -6.08
N ASN A 209 5.86 5.98 -5.51
CA ASN A 209 6.57 4.96 -6.26
C ASN A 209 5.63 3.85 -6.76
N ASP A 210 5.88 3.39 -7.99
CA ASP A 210 5.18 2.25 -8.59
C ASP A 210 5.27 1.01 -7.67
N GLN A 211 4.14 0.34 -7.48
CA GLN A 211 4.07 -0.89 -6.69
C GLN A 211 4.74 -2.06 -7.40
N ALA A 212 4.90 -2.00 -8.72
CA ALA A 212 5.65 -2.98 -9.50
C ALA A 212 7.14 -2.69 -9.40
N THR A 213 7.85 -3.48 -8.59
CA THR A 213 9.31 -3.39 -8.50
C THR A 213 9.93 -4.32 -9.55
N SER A 214 10.22 -3.78 -10.73
CA SER A 214 10.93 -4.50 -11.78
C SER A 214 12.24 -5.09 -11.25
N GLY A 215 12.47 -6.39 -11.48
CA GLY A 215 13.68 -7.09 -11.03
C GLY A 215 13.67 -7.51 -9.56
N LEU A 216 12.55 -7.37 -8.84
CA LEU A 216 12.43 -7.83 -7.46
C LEU A 216 12.66 -9.36 -7.34
N ASP A 217 12.15 -10.15 -8.28
CA ASP A 217 12.40 -11.61 -8.30
C ASP A 217 13.89 -11.95 -8.40
N ASP A 218 14.62 -11.27 -9.27
CA ASP A 218 16.06 -11.47 -9.45
C ASP A 218 16.85 -10.96 -8.25
N PHE A 219 16.45 -9.82 -7.69
CA PHE A 219 17.01 -9.27 -6.47
C PHE A 219 16.84 -10.24 -5.30
N LEU A 220 15.64 -10.79 -5.10
CA LEU A 220 15.37 -11.77 -4.05
C LEU A 220 16.17 -13.05 -4.25
N LYS A 221 16.19 -13.62 -5.47
CA LYS A 221 16.97 -14.82 -5.75
C LYS A 221 18.46 -14.61 -5.49
N LYS A 222 19.01 -13.48 -5.91
CA LYS A 222 20.41 -13.12 -5.69
C LYS A 222 20.69 -12.96 -4.21
N ASP A 223 19.97 -12.07 -3.53
CA ASP A 223 20.22 -11.74 -2.12
C ASP A 223 19.99 -12.94 -1.20
N MET A 224 18.94 -13.74 -1.42
CA MET A 224 18.69 -14.96 -0.66
C MET A 224 19.78 -16.02 -0.84
N THR A 225 20.44 -16.03 -2.00
CA THR A 225 21.50 -17.02 -2.30
C THR A 225 22.88 -16.55 -1.86
N THR A 226 23.20 -15.26 -1.97
CA THR A 226 24.55 -14.74 -1.74
C THR A 226 24.74 -14.12 -0.37
N ASP A 227 23.67 -13.59 0.25
CA ASP A 227 23.81 -12.87 1.51
C ASP A 227 23.85 -13.82 2.71
N SER A 228 25.01 -13.85 3.38
CA SER A 228 25.24 -14.68 4.56
C SER A 228 24.32 -14.32 5.72
N LYS A 229 23.74 -13.11 5.76
CA LYS A 229 22.79 -12.71 6.80
C LYS A 229 21.57 -13.62 6.85
N PHE A 230 21.17 -14.20 5.71
CA PHE A 230 20.03 -15.11 5.61
C PHE A 230 20.39 -16.58 5.85
N LYS A 231 21.67 -16.95 5.96
CA LYS A 231 22.11 -18.36 6.07
C LYS A 231 22.45 -18.81 7.48
N GLN A 232 22.43 -17.88 8.43
CA GLN A 232 22.83 -18.19 9.80
C GLN A 232 21.82 -19.13 10.47
N SER A 233 22.32 -20.22 11.06
CA SER A 233 21.53 -21.18 11.81
C SER A 233 20.79 -20.54 12.99
N PHE A 234 19.70 -21.19 13.41
CA PHE A 234 19.00 -20.81 14.63
C PHE A 234 19.91 -20.93 15.86
N ALA A 235 19.72 -20.01 16.81
CA ALA A 235 20.46 -20.04 18.08
C ALA A 235 20.03 -21.26 18.91
N GLN A 236 20.98 -21.98 19.50
CA GLN A 236 20.66 -23.05 20.43
C GLN A 236 20.37 -22.46 21.81
N PHE A 237 19.31 -22.96 22.45
CA PHE A 237 18.88 -22.50 23.76
C PHE A 237 18.73 -23.67 24.73
N ASP A 238 19.23 -23.50 25.96
CA ASP A 238 18.96 -24.43 27.05
C ASP A 238 17.77 -23.94 27.89
N LEU A 239 16.76 -24.80 28.00
CA LEU A 239 15.55 -24.59 28.80
C LEU A 239 15.70 -25.04 30.25
N LYS A 240 16.77 -25.78 30.58
CA LYS A 240 16.95 -26.35 31.93
C LYS A 240 17.05 -25.27 33.00
N GLY A 241 16.36 -25.52 34.12
CA GLY A 241 16.48 -24.73 35.35
C GLY A 241 15.79 -23.35 35.35
N ARG A 242 14.96 -23.03 34.36
CA ARG A 242 14.29 -21.72 34.30
C ARG A 242 12.99 -21.67 35.10
N SER A 243 12.83 -20.60 35.88
CA SER A 243 11.62 -20.22 36.61
C SER A 243 11.27 -18.77 36.30
N PRO A 244 9.99 -18.40 36.09
CA PRO A 244 8.81 -19.27 36.11
C PRO A 244 8.70 -20.13 34.84
N THR A 245 8.05 -21.30 34.96
CA THR A 245 7.76 -22.16 33.82
C THR A 245 6.77 -21.47 32.88
N SER A 246 7.10 -21.39 31.60
CA SER A 246 6.21 -20.82 30.58
C SER A 246 4.87 -21.58 30.54
N PRO A 247 3.72 -20.90 30.54
CA PRO A 247 2.42 -21.56 30.40
C PRO A 247 2.29 -22.29 29.06
N PHE A 248 2.94 -21.79 28.01
CA PHE A 248 2.99 -22.43 26.70
C PHE A 248 3.77 -23.74 26.69
N GLY A 249 4.71 -23.92 27.63
CA GLY A 249 5.45 -25.18 27.76
C GLY A 249 4.58 -26.37 28.20
N LYS A 250 3.34 -26.12 28.63
CA LYS A 250 2.36 -27.16 29.02
C LYS A 250 1.41 -27.54 27.88
N LEU A 251 1.40 -26.79 26.78
CA LEU A 251 0.52 -27.05 25.64
C LEU A 251 1.22 -27.99 24.65
N PRO A 252 0.46 -28.84 23.94
CA PRO A 252 0.97 -29.53 22.74
C PRO A 252 1.58 -28.53 21.76
N LEU A 253 2.67 -28.94 21.11
CA LEU A 253 3.44 -28.09 20.19
C LEU A 253 2.57 -27.52 19.08
N GLU A 254 1.63 -28.33 18.59
CA GLU A 254 0.70 -28.00 17.51
C GLU A 254 -0.22 -26.85 17.91
N LEU A 255 -0.69 -26.80 19.16
CA LEU A 255 -1.52 -25.70 19.65
C LEU A 255 -0.71 -24.42 19.77
N VAL A 256 0.53 -24.50 20.24
CA VAL A 256 1.43 -23.34 20.31
C VAL A 256 1.71 -22.81 18.91
N TYR A 257 1.97 -23.70 17.95
CA TYR A 257 2.19 -23.34 16.55
C TYR A 257 0.97 -22.63 15.96
N GLN A 258 -0.22 -23.16 16.22
CA GLN A 258 -1.48 -22.58 15.75
C GLN A 258 -1.73 -21.21 16.37
N ILE A 259 -1.55 -21.05 17.69
CA ILE A 259 -1.65 -19.76 18.38
C ILE A 259 -0.71 -18.74 17.71
N CYS A 260 0.56 -19.10 17.55
CA CYS A 260 1.56 -18.23 16.92
C CYS A 260 1.19 -17.84 15.47
N SER A 261 0.58 -18.76 14.71
CA SER A 261 0.19 -18.51 13.31
C SER A 261 -0.98 -17.52 13.14
N TYR A 262 -1.73 -17.23 14.20
CA TYR A 262 -2.83 -16.26 14.19
C TYR A 262 -2.45 -14.89 14.76
N LEU A 263 -1.21 -14.73 15.27
CA LEU A 263 -0.76 -13.47 15.83
C LEU A 263 -0.25 -12.54 14.71
N PRO A 264 -0.60 -11.25 14.74
CA PRO A 264 0.07 -10.25 13.90
C PRO A 264 1.58 -10.27 14.14
N GLY A 265 2.37 -9.98 13.10
CA GLY A 265 3.83 -9.96 13.14
C GLY A 265 4.45 -9.34 14.39
N ASP A 266 4.01 -8.14 14.78
CA ASP A 266 4.56 -7.43 15.96
C ASP A 266 4.21 -8.12 17.29
N SER A 267 3.02 -8.69 17.38
CA SER A 267 2.60 -9.47 18.56
C SER A 267 3.43 -10.76 18.66
N LEU A 268 3.68 -11.43 17.53
CA LEU A 268 4.54 -12.61 17.49
C LEU A 268 5.98 -12.27 17.88
N LYS A 269 6.54 -11.16 17.37
CA LYS A 269 7.87 -10.69 17.78
C LYS A 269 7.94 -10.45 19.28
N ALA A 270 7.00 -9.68 19.83
CA ALA A 270 6.93 -9.40 21.26
C ALA A 270 6.82 -10.69 22.09
N LEU A 271 5.98 -11.64 21.65
CA LEU A 271 5.81 -12.92 22.33
C LEU A 271 7.09 -13.79 22.28
N THR A 272 7.79 -13.82 21.14
CA THR A 272 9.08 -14.54 21.04
C THR A 272 10.19 -13.91 21.87
N GLN A 273 10.13 -12.61 22.16
CA GLN A 273 11.04 -11.96 23.10
C GLN A 273 10.66 -12.24 24.56
N ALA A 274 9.36 -12.29 24.85
CA ALA A 274 8.85 -12.51 26.21
C ALA A 274 8.93 -13.98 26.66
N SER A 275 8.90 -14.95 25.74
CA SER A 275 8.86 -16.38 26.06
C SER A 275 9.87 -17.19 25.26
N LEU A 276 10.89 -17.72 25.95
CA LEU A 276 11.88 -18.61 25.33
C LEU A 276 11.24 -19.90 24.77
N SER A 277 10.17 -20.40 25.40
CA SER A 277 9.44 -21.56 24.87
C SER A 277 8.87 -21.25 23.48
N ILE A 278 8.24 -20.08 23.32
CA ILE A 278 7.74 -19.64 22.01
C ILE A 278 8.90 -19.38 21.05
N GLN A 279 9.99 -18.79 21.54
CA GLN A 279 11.18 -18.56 20.73
C GLN A 279 11.73 -19.86 20.12
N ILE A 280 11.78 -20.95 20.89
CA ILE A 280 12.24 -22.28 20.43
C ILE A 280 11.22 -22.92 19.49
N VAL A 281 9.93 -22.90 19.83
CA VAL A 281 8.88 -23.48 18.97
C VAL A 281 8.86 -22.82 17.60
N THR A 282 9.13 -21.52 17.54
CA THR A 282 9.22 -20.78 16.27
C THR A 282 10.58 -20.93 15.58
N GLN A 283 11.56 -21.71 16.08
CA GLN A 283 12.80 -22.03 15.34
C GLN A 283 12.62 -23.12 14.29
N ASP A 284 11.48 -23.08 13.60
CA ASP A 284 11.17 -23.94 12.48
C ASP A 284 11.12 -23.09 11.20
N ASN A 285 11.89 -23.48 10.19
CA ASN A 285 11.91 -22.78 8.92
C ASN A 285 10.57 -22.88 8.19
N TRP A 286 9.86 -23.99 8.35
CA TRP A 286 8.54 -24.18 7.74
C TRP A 286 7.51 -23.22 8.34
N PHE A 287 7.55 -23.01 9.66
CA PHE A 287 6.76 -21.98 10.35
C PHE A 287 6.94 -20.62 9.70
N TRP A 288 8.16 -20.11 9.59
CA TRP A 288 8.37 -18.77 9.03
C TRP A 288 8.04 -18.67 7.55
N LYS A 289 8.26 -19.74 6.78
CA LYS A 289 7.84 -19.78 5.37
C LYS A 289 6.32 -19.61 5.24
N ARG A 290 5.54 -20.33 6.05
CA ARG A 290 4.08 -20.18 6.10
C ARG A 290 3.65 -18.84 6.71
N PHE A 291 4.39 -18.35 7.70
CA PHE A 291 4.08 -17.08 8.35
C PHE A 291 4.27 -15.91 7.40
N ILE A 292 5.31 -15.89 6.56
CA ILE A 292 5.45 -14.91 5.47
C ILE A 292 4.23 -14.95 4.56
N GLN A 293 3.77 -16.16 4.16
CA GLN A 293 2.59 -16.33 3.32
C GLN A 293 1.31 -15.71 3.89
N TRP A 294 1.19 -15.74 5.21
CA TRP A 294 0.01 -15.29 5.91
C TRP A 294 0.10 -13.80 6.32
N ASP A 295 1.22 -13.35 6.86
CA ASP A 295 1.43 -11.99 7.41
C ASP A 295 1.87 -10.97 6.34
N MET A 296 2.39 -11.43 5.20
CA MET A 296 2.85 -10.57 4.10
C MET A 296 2.15 -10.87 2.76
N PRO A 297 0.81 -10.93 2.68
CA PRO A 297 0.10 -11.31 1.46
C PRO A 297 0.32 -10.32 0.29
N TRP A 298 0.73 -9.08 0.58
CA TRP A 298 1.18 -8.09 -0.40
C TRP A 298 2.51 -8.45 -1.09
N PHE A 299 3.27 -9.41 -0.57
CA PHE A 299 4.55 -9.84 -1.12
C PHE A 299 4.40 -11.05 -2.05
N TRP A 300 3.59 -10.91 -3.09
CA TRP A 300 3.15 -12.03 -3.92
C TRP A 300 4.25 -12.66 -4.79
N GLU A 301 5.38 -11.98 -4.99
CA GLU A 301 6.57 -12.53 -5.65
C GLU A 301 7.07 -13.79 -4.91
N PHE A 302 6.94 -13.82 -3.58
CA PHE A 302 7.28 -14.98 -2.76
C PHE A 302 6.33 -16.17 -2.99
N TYR A 303 5.13 -15.93 -3.51
CA TYR A 303 4.13 -16.97 -3.80
C TYR A 303 4.16 -17.44 -5.24
N THR A 304 4.37 -16.50 -6.16
CA THR A 304 4.32 -16.73 -7.60
C THR A 304 5.56 -17.48 -8.08
N SER A 305 6.70 -17.29 -7.40
CA SER A 305 7.97 -17.97 -7.68
C SER A 305 8.10 -19.39 -7.11
N GLN A 306 7.02 -19.97 -6.56
CA GLN A 306 7.05 -21.28 -5.89
C GLN A 306 7.16 -22.49 -6.84
N ASN A 307 8.15 -22.52 -7.72
CA ASN A 307 8.80 -23.79 -8.01
C ASN A 307 9.64 -24.15 -6.78
N PRO A 308 9.36 -25.25 -6.05
CA PRO A 308 10.07 -25.61 -4.83
C PRO A 308 11.60 -25.78 -5.01
N LYS A 309 12.06 -25.90 -6.25
CA LYS A 309 13.46 -26.06 -6.65
C LYS A 309 14.24 -24.74 -6.74
N ASP A 310 13.56 -23.60 -6.74
CA ASP A 310 14.18 -22.29 -7.01
C ASP A 310 14.56 -21.53 -5.73
N LEU A 311 14.14 -22.02 -4.55
CA LEU A 311 14.47 -21.42 -3.26
C LEU A 311 15.68 -22.13 -2.63
N PRO A 312 16.72 -21.42 -2.17
CA PRO A 312 17.88 -22.06 -1.56
C PRO A 312 17.48 -22.79 -0.26
N ALA A 313 17.97 -24.03 -0.10
CA ALA A 313 17.62 -24.89 1.04
C ALA A 313 18.19 -24.38 2.38
N ASP A 314 19.21 -23.52 2.33
CA ASP A 314 19.92 -22.97 3.48
C ASP A 314 19.38 -21.61 3.96
N VAL A 315 18.28 -21.10 3.38
CA VAL A 315 17.67 -19.84 3.82
C VAL A 315 17.02 -20.00 5.21
N ASN A 316 17.38 -19.10 6.12
CA ASN A 316 16.70 -18.88 7.38
C ASN A 316 15.50 -17.93 7.18
N TYR A 317 14.31 -18.49 7.07
CA TYR A 317 13.09 -17.73 6.78
C TYR A 317 12.68 -16.78 7.91
N LYS A 318 13.08 -17.05 9.17
CA LYS A 318 12.89 -16.10 10.27
C LYS A 318 13.62 -14.80 10.01
N ARG A 319 14.88 -14.89 9.56
CA ARG A 319 15.69 -13.71 9.27
C ARG A 319 15.21 -12.97 8.03
N LEU A 320 14.81 -13.73 7.00
CA LEU A 320 14.19 -13.15 5.82
C LEU A 320 12.93 -12.35 6.21
N TYR A 321 12.04 -12.94 7.01
CA TYR A 321 10.85 -12.26 7.52
C TYR A 321 11.20 -10.97 8.26
N MET A 322 12.13 -11.02 9.24
CA MET A 322 12.49 -9.84 10.03
C MET A 322 13.11 -8.73 9.18
N TRP A 323 13.88 -9.11 8.16
CA TRP A 323 14.46 -8.16 7.22
C TRP A 323 13.40 -7.57 6.27
N LEU A 324 12.54 -8.40 5.67
CA LEU A 324 11.45 -7.94 4.81
C LEU A 324 10.53 -7.00 5.56
N ASP A 325 10.13 -7.37 6.78
CA ASP A 325 9.27 -6.54 7.60
C ASP A 325 9.90 -5.17 7.89
N LYS A 326 11.19 -5.14 8.26
CA LYS A 326 11.92 -3.89 8.49
C LYS A 326 12.05 -3.04 7.22
N MET A 327 12.41 -3.65 6.09
CA MET A 327 12.70 -2.91 4.86
C MET A 327 11.45 -2.42 4.14
N THR A 328 10.33 -3.12 4.29
CA THR A 328 9.06 -2.79 3.64
C THR A 328 8.11 -1.98 4.53
N ALA A 329 8.44 -1.80 5.82
CA ALA A 329 7.71 -0.90 6.69
C ALA A 329 7.83 0.53 6.15
N ALA A 330 6.70 1.12 5.75
CA ALA A 330 6.64 2.49 5.28
C ALA A 330 7.17 3.42 6.38
N ARG A 331 8.23 4.17 6.06
CA ARG A 331 8.85 5.12 6.96
C ARG A 331 9.17 6.40 6.21
N TYR A 332 9.08 7.49 6.93
CA TYR A 332 9.47 8.78 6.43
C TYR A 332 11.00 8.81 6.19
N GLY A 333 11.42 9.36 5.04
CA GLY A 333 12.81 9.40 4.59
C GLY A 333 13.32 8.06 4.04
N MET A 334 12.44 7.19 3.54
CA MET A 334 12.85 5.92 2.92
C MET A 334 13.55 6.17 1.57
N ASP A 335 14.74 5.57 1.41
CA ASP A 335 15.61 5.69 0.23
C ASP A 335 16.03 4.33 -0.36
N ASP A 336 15.51 3.21 0.17
CA ASP A 336 15.77 1.85 -0.32
C ASP A 336 15.05 1.58 -1.66
N LEU A 337 15.65 2.01 -2.78
CA LEU A 337 15.05 1.91 -4.12
C LEU A 337 14.60 0.49 -4.51
N ALA A 338 15.27 -0.54 -3.99
CA ALA A 338 14.95 -1.94 -4.29
C ALA A 338 13.63 -2.42 -3.65
N LEU A 339 13.14 -1.77 -2.60
CA LEU A 339 11.94 -2.21 -1.86
C LEU A 339 10.92 -1.09 -1.62
N ILE A 340 11.20 0.13 -2.08
CA ILE A 340 10.32 1.28 -1.89
C ILE A 340 8.93 1.07 -2.52
N GLY A 341 8.86 0.44 -3.70
CA GLY A 341 7.58 0.08 -4.33
C GLY A 341 6.80 -0.97 -3.54
N VAL A 342 7.51 -1.94 -2.94
CA VAL A 342 6.94 -2.96 -2.05
C VAL A 342 6.41 -2.31 -0.76
N ALA A 343 7.12 -1.33 -0.21
CA ALA A 343 6.65 -0.57 0.94
C ALA A 343 5.35 0.21 0.62
N ASN A 344 5.27 0.82 -0.57
CA ASN A 344 4.02 1.47 -1.02
C ASN A 344 2.87 0.46 -1.13
N ARG A 345 3.15 -0.70 -1.72
CA ARG A 345 2.19 -1.78 -1.86
C ARG A 345 1.68 -2.30 -0.52
N ARG A 346 2.56 -2.52 0.46
CA ARG A 346 2.20 -2.89 1.84
C ARG A 346 1.28 -1.85 2.47
N ARG A 347 1.57 -0.55 2.28
CA ARG A 347 0.71 0.54 2.76
C ARG A 347 -0.68 0.48 2.12
N ILE A 348 -0.75 0.37 0.79
CA ILE A 348 -2.02 0.30 0.05
C ILE A 348 -2.81 -0.93 0.47
N TRP A 349 -2.14 -2.06 0.69
CA TRP A 349 -2.78 -3.28 1.19
C TRP A 349 -3.52 -3.06 2.50
N GLY A 350 -2.90 -2.37 3.48
CA GLY A 350 -3.55 -2.04 4.75
C GLY A 350 -4.81 -1.17 4.58
N VAL A 351 -4.80 -0.23 3.62
CA VAL A 351 -5.99 0.56 3.27
C VAL A 351 -7.09 -0.31 2.66
N CYS A 352 -6.70 -1.23 1.76
CA CYS A 352 -7.62 -2.19 1.16
C CYS A 352 -8.23 -3.13 2.21
N GLU A 353 -7.50 -3.54 3.25
CA GLU A 353 -8.04 -4.36 4.35
C GLU A 353 -9.10 -3.61 5.16
N GLU A 354 -8.91 -2.32 5.41
CA GLU A 354 -9.92 -1.46 6.05
C GLU A 354 -11.19 -1.40 5.20
N LEU A 355 -11.05 -1.18 3.89
CA LEU A 355 -12.17 -1.15 2.95
C LEU A 355 -12.86 -2.52 2.83
N ALA A 356 -12.08 -3.60 2.80
CA ALA A 356 -12.59 -4.97 2.73
C ALA A 356 -13.43 -5.34 3.95
N SER A 357 -13.06 -4.85 5.14
CA SER A 357 -13.87 -5.02 6.36
C SER A 357 -15.28 -4.43 6.20
N GLN A 358 -15.41 -3.26 5.57
CA GLN A 358 -16.70 -2.64 5.31
C GLN A 358 -17.47 -3.34 4.20
N TYR A 359 -16.78 -3.72 3.13
CA TYR A 359 -17.37 -4.49 2.02
C TYR A 359 -17.95 -5.83 2.50
N HIS A 360 -17.19 -6.63 3.26
CA HIS A 360 -17.67 -7.93 3.76
C HIS A 360 -18.87 -7.80 4.70
N LYS A 361 -18.94 -6.73 5.51
CA LYS A 361 -20.12 -6.42 6.33
C LYS A 361 -21.34 -6.11 5.47
N ALA A 362 -21.16 -5.32 4.42
CA ALA A 362 -22.25 -4.94 3.52
C ALA A 362 -22.75 -6.15 2.71
N VAL A 363 -21.85 -7.00 2.22
CA VAL A 363 -22.21 -8.25 1.52
C VAL A 363 -22.99 -9.20 2.42
N ALA A 364 -22.66 -9.29 3.71
CA ALA A 364 -23.37 -10.18 4.65
C ALA A 364 -24.82 -9.74 4.95
N VAL A 365 -25.18 -8.48 4.64
CA VAL A 365 -26.51 -7.90 4.89
C VAL A 365 -27.33 -7.75 3.60
N ALA A 366 -26.69 -7.80 2.43
CA ALA A 366 -27.31 -7.74 1.10
C ALA A 366 -27.95 -9.08 0.70
#